data_AF-A0A1I5AW54-F1
#
_entry.id   AF-A0A1I5AW54-F1
#
_cell.length_a   1.000
_cell.length_b   1.000
_cell.length_c   1.000
_cell.angle_alpha   90.00
_cell.angle_beta   90.00
_cell.angle_gamma   90.00
#
_symmetry.space_group_name_H-M   'P 1'
#
loop_
_entity.id
_entity.type
_entity.pdbx_description
1 polymer ?
#
loop_
_entity_poly.entity_id
_entity_poly.type
_entity_poly.pdbx_seq_one_letter_code
_entity_poly.pdbx_strand_id
1 'polypeptide(L)'
;MNPGRLRVGLGFRRELIPALKTRVPEAIDFFEIAPENWIDLGGAAGRDLRAFTERYPFVCHGLSLSIGSPAPLDEVLLHKIRQFLDQHHILFYTEHLSYCSDDGHLYDLLPIPFTEEAVKYVAARVRRAQDILGQRIALENASFYLRAPITEMSEADFIRAVLTEADCDLHLDVNNVYVNSMNHGYDPVEFIRAMPTDRVVYMHMAGHHNEADNIIIDTHGADVIDPVWSLLDQTYNIHGVVPTLLERDFNIPPLDELMREVEHIGLIQSRHINASHVCAAS
;
A
#
# COMPACT_ATOMS: atom_id res chain seq x y z
N MET A 1 -2.86 -1.98 20.54
CA MET A 1 -1.50 -1.40 20.39
C MET A 1 -1.65 0.00 19.82
N ASN A 2 -0.79 0.95 20.20
CA ASN A 2 -0.86 2.33 19.70
C ASN A 2 -0.20 2.38 18.30
N PRO A 3 -0.91 2.74 17.20
CA PRO A 3 -0.35 2.78 15.85
C PRO A 3 0.87 3.69 15.72
N GLY A 4 1.01 4.70 16.58
CA GLY A 4 2.14 5.64 16.61
C GLY A 4 3.51 5.04 16.99
N ARG A 5 3.63 3.70 17.08
CA ARG A 5 4.92 3.00 17.23
C ARG A 5 5.38 2.28 15.96
N LEU A 6 4.51 2.08 14.98
CA LEU A 6 4.87 1.41 13.74
C LEU A 6 5.66 2.36 12.86
N ARG A 7 6.84 1.93 12.43
CA ARG A 7 7.74 2.74 11.63
C ARG A 7 8.03 2.03 10.32
N VAL A 8 8.81 0.96 10.35
CA VAL A 8 9.24 0.28 9.13
C VAL A 8 8.65 -1.12 9.04
N GLY A 9 8.13 -1.48 7.88
CA GLY A 9 7.57 -2.79 7.60
C GLY A 9 8.27 -3.53 6.47
N LEU A 10 8.03 -4.84 6.43
CA LEU A 10 8.44 -5.71 5.33
C LEU A 10 7.30 -6.65 4.93
N GLY A 11 7.12 -6.87 3.62
CA GLY A 11 6.18 -7.86 3.13
C GLY A 11 6.50 -9.27 3.64
N PHE A 12 5.53 -9.94 4.27
CA PHE A 12 5.69 -11.30 4.78
C PHE A 12 5.43 -12.32 3.68
N ARG A 13 6.49 -12.58 2.91
CA ARG A 13 6.52 -13.53 1.79
C ARG A 13 7.01 -14.91 2.24
N ARG A 14 6.53 -15.99 1.62
CA ARG A 14 6.78 -17.37 2.07
C ARG A 14 8.25 -17.76 1.97
N GLU A 15 8.93 -17.18 0.98
CA GLU A 15 10.35 -17.29 0.67
C GLU A 15 11.23 -16.83 1.83
N LEU A 16 10.75 -15.84 2.61
CA LEU A 16 11.49 -15.22 3.71
C LEU A 16 11.27 -15.93 5.05
N ILE A 17 10.24 -16.76 5.18
CA ILE A 17 9.87 -17.42 6.45
C ILE A 17 11.01 -18.23 7.08
N PRO A 18 11.80 -19.05 6.32
CA PRO A 18 12.91 -19.79 6.92
C PRO A 18 13.95 -18.87 7.59
N ALA A 19 14.28 -17.74 6.97
CA ALA A 19 15.21 -16.76 7.53
C ALA A 19 14.60 -16.05 8.74
N LEU A 20 13.37 -15.58 8.62
CA LEU A 20 12.64 -14.88 9.70
C LEU A 20 12.44 -15.76 10.95
N LYS A 21 12.29 -17.08 10.78
CA LYS A 21 12.22 -18.03 11.90
C LYS A 21 13.51 -18.13 12.68
N THR A 22 14.65 -17.92 12.03
CA THR A 22 15.97 -17.93 12.67
C THR A 22 16.13 -16.66 13.50
N ARG A 23 15.85 -15.50 12.91
CA ARG A 23 15.81 -14.21 13.60
C ARG A 23 14.99 -13.22 12.77
N VAL A 24 14.10 -12.49 13.44
CA VAL A 24 13.50 -11.28 12.85
C VAL A 24 14.44 -10.11 13.12
N PRO A 25 14.94 -9.42 12.09
CA PRO A 25 15.75 -8.21 12.25
C PRO A 25 15.01 -7.12 13.04
N GLU A 26 15.73 -6.40 13.89
CA GLU A 26 15.14 -5.37 14.78
C GLU A 26 14.59 -4.15 14.03
N ALA A 27 15.04 -3.92 12.81
CA ALA A 27 14.54 -2.85 11.95
C ALA A 27 13.14 -3.13 11.38
N ILE A 28 12.58 -4.34 11.56
CA ILE A 28 11.21 -4.67 11.14
C ILE A 28 10.27 -4.48 12.34
N ASP A 29 9.41 -3.45 12.29
CA ASP A 29 8.42 -3.17 13.33
C ASP A 29 7.09 -3.90 13.09
N PHE A 30 6.75 -4.19 11.83
CA PHE A 30 5.55 -4.89 11.44
C PHE A 30 5.71 -5.63 10.11
N PHE A 31 4.73 -6.47 9.80
CA PHE A 31 4.66 -7.19 8.55
C PHE A 31 3.36 -6.87 7.80
N GLU A 32 3.39 -7.02 6.48
CA GLU A 32 2.19 -7.01 5.66
C GLU A 32 1.96 -8.33 4.94
N ILE A 33 0.69 -8.68 4.80
CA ILE A 33 0.24 -9.82 3.99
C ILE A 33 -1.01 -9.48 3.20
N ALA A 34 -1.10 -10.06 2.00
CA ALA A 34 -2.35 -10.15 1.27
C ALA A 34 -3.21 -11.29 1.83
N PRO A 35 -4.37 -11.01 2.46
CA PRO A 35 -5.17 -12.05 3.10
C PRO A 35 -5.60 -13.14 2.11
N GLU A 36 -5.83 -12.83 0.84
CA GLU A 36 -6.23 -13.76 -0.22
C GLU A 36 -5.20 -14.88 -0.45
N ASN A 37 -3.92 -14.57 -0.24
CA ASN A 37 -2.82 -15.53 -0.32
C ASN A 37 -2.69 -16.42 0.91
N TRP A 38 -3.51 -16.22 1.95
CA TRP A 38 -3.40 -16.88 3.26
C TRP A 38 -4.72 -17.42 3.82
N ILE A 39 -5.85 -16.91 3.34
CA ILE A 39 -7.17 -17.46 3.65
C ILE A 39 -7.23 -18.92 3.21
N ASP A 40 -7.87 -19.75 4.03
CA ASP A 40 -8.02 -21.19 3.82
C ASP A 40 -6.69 -22.00 3.77
N LEU A 41 -5.52 -21.37 3.99
CA LEU A 41 -4.23 -22.06 4.09
C LEU A 41 -4.02 -22.70 5.47
N GLY A 42 -4.04 -24.02 5.47
CA GLY A 42 -3.73 -24.85 6.65
C GLY A 42 -2.27 -25.30 6.72
N GLY A 43 -2.05 -26.36 7.51
CA GLY A 43 -0.76 -27.06 7.55
C GLY A 43 0.38 -26.25 8.17
N ALA A 44 1.58 -26.40 7.62
CA ALA A 44 2.77 -25.72 8.13
C ALA A 44 2.72 -24.20 7.94
N ALA A 45 2.26 -23.74 6.77
CA ALA A 45 2.17 -22.31 6.45
C ALA A 45 1.21 -21.57 7.40
N GLY A 46 0.01 -22.12 7.66
CA GLY A 46 -0.93 -21.53 8.61
C GLY A 46 -0.39 -21.50 10.05
N ARG A 47 0.33 -22.55 10.48
CA ARG A 47 1.00 -22.55 11.80
C ARG A 47 2.09 -21.49 11.90
N ASP A 48 2.87 -21.32 10.83
CA ASP A 48 3.92 -20.30 10.78
C ASP A 48 3.30 -18.91 10.86
N LEU A 49 2.33 -18.59 10.00
CA LEU A 49 1.62 -17.32 10.04
C LEU A 49 1.05 -17.03 11.43
N ARG A 50 0.40 -18.01 12.05
CA ARG A 50 -0.15 -17.86 13.41
C ARG A 50 0.94 -17.54 14.42
N ALA A 51 2.06 -18.26 14.39
CA ALA A 51 3.19 -18.02 15.28
C ALA A 51 3.82 -16.63 15.09
N PHE A 52 3.79 -16.05 13.89
CA PHE A 52 4.26 -14.69 13.65
C PHE A 52 3.25 -13.63 14.10
N THR A 53 1.98 -13.77 13.73
CA THR A 53 0.90 -12.83 14.09
C THR A 53 0.63 -12.75 15.60
N GLU A 54 0.96 -13.79 16.37
CA GLU A 54 0.92 -13.73 17.84
C GLU A 54 2.07 -12.92 18.48
N ARG A 55 3.14 -12.63 17.72
CA ARG A 55 4.36 -11.97 18.23
C ARG A 55 4.61 -10.60 17.63
N TYR A 56 4.22 -10.38 16.39
CA TYR A 56 4.49 -9.16 15.65
C TYR A 56 3.19 -8.54 15.16
N PRO A 57 3.13 -7.20 15.04
CA PRO A 57 2.02 -6.53 14.40
C PRO A 57 1.96 -6.86 12.91
N PHE A 58 0.74 -7.01 12.40
CA PHE A 58 0.49 -7.21 10.98
C PHE A 58 -0.54 -6.21 10.46
N VAL A 59 -0.35 -5.82 9.22
CA VAL A 59 -1.31 -5.08 8.39
C VAL A 59 -1.70 -5.97 7.22
N CYS A 60 -2.90 -5.75 6.67
CA CYS A 60 -3.31 -6.46 5.47
C CYS A 60 -3.49 -5.49 4.31
N HIS A 61 -2.96 -5.86 3.16
CA HIS A 61 -3.13 -5.14 1.92
C HIS A 61 -3.73 -6.11 0.89
N GLY A 62 -4.97 -5.88 0.49
CA GLY A 62 -5.70 -6.74 -0.45
C GLY A 62 -5.23 -6.57 -1.90
N LEU A 63 -5.45 -7.62 -2.70
CA LEU A 63 -5.00 -7.69 -4.08
C LEU A 63 -6.16 -7.82 -5.08
N SER A 64 -7.31 -8.35 -4.64
CA SER A 64 -8.34 -8.81 -5.57
C SER A 64 -9.75 -8.31 -5.29
N LEU A 65 -9.96 -7.40 -4.33
CA LEU A 65 -11.31 -6.88 -4.09
C LEU A 65 -11.86 -6.08 -5.29
N SER A 66 -10.96 -5.52 -6.10
CA SER A 66 -11.29 -4.88 -7.37
C SER A 66 -12.38 -3.80 -7.17
N ILE A 67 -12.08 -2.82 -6.32
CA ILE A 67 -13.10 -1.90 -5.79
C ILE A 67 -13.76 -1.05 -6.87
N GLY A 68 -13.06 -0.77 -7.98
CA GLY A 68 -13.58 -0.08 -9.15
C GLY A 68 -14.26 -0.96 -10.19
N SER A 69 -14.32 -2.29 -9.98
CA SER A 69 -14.84 -3.22 -10.98
C SER A 69 -16.32 -3.01 -11.24
N PRO A 70 -16.78 -3.10 -12.51
CA PRO A 70 -18.22 -3.13 -12.81
C PRO A 70 -18.90 -4.42 -12.31
N ALA A 71 -18.13 -5.49 -12.06
CA ALA A 71 -18.66 -6.72 -11.49
C ALA A 71 -19.15 -6.49 -10.05
N PRO A 72 -20.13 -7.27 -9.56
CA PRO A 72 -20.58 -7.19 -8.18
C PRO A 72 -19.42 -7.29 -7.19
N LEU A 73 -19.49 -6.55 -6.08
CA LEU A 73 -18.50 -6.65 -5.01
C LEU A 73 -18.52 -8.07 -4.42
N ASP A 74 -17.36 -8.70 -4.27
CA ASP A 74 -17.26 -10.02 -3.67
C ASP A 74 -17.41 -9.96 -2.14
N GLU A 75 -18.66 -9.96 -1.69
CA GLU A 75 -18.98 -9.93 -0.25
C GLU A 75 -18.58 -11.23 0.46
N VAL A 76 -18.45 -12.36 -0.27
CA VAL A 76 -17.97 -13.62 0.31
C VAL A 76 -16.50 -13.47 0.69
N LEU A 77 -15.69 -12.90 -0.20
CA LEU A 77 -14.30 -12.57 0.08
C LEU A 77 -14.20 -11.60 1.26
N LEU A 78 -14.97 -10.52 1.29
CA LEU A 78 -14.96 -9.56 2.39
C LEU A 78 -15.28 -10.19 3.74
N HIS A 79 -16.24 -11.12 3.81
CA HIS A 79 -16.53 -11.84 5.04
C HIS A 79 -15.37 -12.77 5.47
N LYS A 80 -14.69 -13.41 4.52
CA LYS A 80 -13.48 -14.20 4.80
C LYS A 80 -12.34 -13.31 5.29
N ILE A 81 -12.13 -12.15 4.65
CA ILE A 81 -11.16 -11.16 5.08
C ILE A 81 -11.48 -10.71 6.50
N ARG A 82 -12.73 -10.32 6.81
CA ARG A 82 -13.13 -9.94 8.17
C ARG A 82 -12.74 -10.99 9.21
N GLN A 83 -13.05 -12.27 8.95
CA GLN A 83 -12.69 -13.37 9.85
C GLN A 83 -11.17 -13.51 10.00
N PHE A 84 -10.43 -13.35 8.90
CA PHE A 84 -8.97 -13.40 8.90
C PHE A 84 -8.35 -12.25 9.71
N LEU A 85 -8.83 -11.01 9.52
CA LEU A 85 -8.40 -9.83 10.27
C LEU A 85 -8.60 -10.04 11.78
N ASP A 86 -9.77 -10.57 12.17
CA ASP A 86 -10.11 -10.87 13.56
C ASP A 86 -9.22 -11.98 14.15
N GLN A 87 -9.01 -13.06 13.39
CA GLN A 87 -8.21 -14.20 13.82
C GLN A 87 -6.74 -13.85 14.09
N HIS A 88 -6.18 -12.94 13.28
CA HIS A 88 -4.77 -12.57 13.33
C HIS A 88 -4.50 -11.22 13.99
N HIS A 89 -5.54 -10.59 14.56
CA HIS A 89 -5.46 -9.28 15.19
C HIS A 89 -4.79 -8.22 14.31
N ILE A 90 -5.16 -8.23 13.03
CA ILE A 90 -4.63 -7.31 12.01
C ILE A 90 -5.03 -5.88 12.38
N LEU A 91 -4.10 -4.94 12.22
CA LEU A 91 -4.24 -3.58 12.71
C LEU A 91 -5.16 -2.71 11.85
N PHE A 92 -5.03 -2.83 10.53
CA PHE A 92 -5.88 -2.17 9.54
C PHE A 92 -5.79 -2.93 8.21
N TYR A 93 -6.73 -2.63 7.32
CA TYR A 93 -6.82 -3.20 5.98
C TYR A 93 -6.72 -2.10 4.93
N THR A 94 -5.92 -2.33 3.89
CA THR A 94 -5.82 -1.46 2.72
C THR A 94 -6.16 -2.21 1.44
N GLU A 95 -6.53 -1.50 0.39
CA GLU A 95 -6.91 -2.06 -0.90
C GLU A 95 -6.57 -1.10 -2.04
N HIS A 96 -6.38 -1.62 -3.25
CA HIS A 96 -6.10 -0.78 -4.41
C HIS A 96 -7.32 0.04 -4.86
N LEU A 97 -7.11 1.32 -5.21
CA LEU A 97 -8.09 2.13 -5.93
C LEU A 97 -8.05 1.81 -7.44
N SER A 98 -8.39 0.58 -7.78
CA SER A 98 -8.33 0.08 -9.16
C SER A 98 -9.35 -1.02 -9.39
N TYR A 99 -9.30 -1.64 -10.57
CA TYR A 99 -9.94 -2.92 -10.81
C TYR A 99 -9.09 -3.82 -11.69
N CYS A 100 -9.18 -5.12 -11.43
CA CYS A 100 -8.57 -6.20 -12.21
C CYS A 100 -9.65 -6.92 -13.03
N SER A 101 -9.29 -7.47 -14.20
CA SER A 101 -10.18 -8.32 -14.99
C SER A 101 -10.22 -9.76 -14.43
N ASP A 102 -11.38 -10.42 -14.55
CA ASP A 102 -11.67 -11.75 -13.97
C ASP A 102 -10.80 -12.91 -14.50
N ASP A 103 -10.12 -12.74 -15.63
CA ASP A 103 -9.33 -13.79 -16.30
C ASP A 103 -7.84 -13.66 -15.96
N GLY A 104 -7.53 -13.76 -14.66
CA GLY A 104 -6.21 -13.57 -14.08
C GLY A 104 -5.07 -14.02 -14.97
N HIS A 105 -4.29 -13.06 -15.48
CA HIS A 105 -2.89 -13.22 -15.92
C HIS A 105 -2.20 -11.90 -16.32
N LEU A 106 -2.80 -10.73 -16.10
CA LEU A 106 -2.04 -9.49 -15.91
C LEU A 106 -2.66 -8.76 -14.72
N TYR A 107 -1.83 -8.42 -13.73
CA TYR A 107 -2.15 -7.44 -12.68
C TYR A 107 -2.21 -6.01 -13.28
N ASP A 108 -2.78 -5.89 -14.47
CA ASP A 108 -2.98 -4.62 -15.15
C ASP A 108 -4.20 -3.99 -14.51
N LEU A 109 -3.93 -3.13 -13.52
CA LEU A 109 -4.90 -2.26 -12.90
C LEU A 109 -5.51 -1.40 -14.02
N LEU A 110 -6.71 -1.78 -14.47
CA LEU A 110 -7.40 -1.08 -15.53
C LEU A 110 -7.86 0.29 -14.97
N PRO A 111 -7.71 1.37 -15.74
CA PRO A 111 -7.96 2.71 -15.24
C PRO A 111 -9.44 2.92 -14.94
N ILE A 112 -9.74 3.31 -13.70
CA ILE A 112 -11.05 3.87 -13.36
C ILE A 112 -11.14 5.24 -14.05
N PRO A 113 -12.20 5.52 -14.82
CA PRO A 113 -12.38 6.85 -15.40
C PRO A 113 -12.53 7.88 -14.27
N PHE A 114 -11.72 8.94 -14.27
CA PHE A 114 -11.78 9.97 -13.23
C PHE A 114 -12.95 10.92 -13.48
N THR A 115 -14.15 10.45 -13.16
CA THR A 115 -15.44 11.16 -13.32
C THR A 115 -16.21 11.17 -12.01
N GLU A 116 -17.18 12.08 -11.89
CA GLU A 116 -17.99 12.16 -10.67
C GLU A 116 -18.92 10.96 -10.47
N GLU A 117 -19.29 10.29 -11.56
CA GLU A 117 -20.01 9.03 -11.49
C GLU A 117 -19.14 7.92 -10.89
N ALA A 118 -17.88 7.82 -11.32
CA ALA A 118 -16.94 6.85 -10.80
C ALA A 118 -16.61 7.09 -9.32
N VAL A 119 -16.48 8.36 -8.89
CA VAL A 119 -16.31 8.71 -7.48
C VAL A 119 -17.44 8.13 -6.64
N LYS A 120 -18.70 8.40 -7.02
CA LYS A 120 -19.89 7.91 -6.29
C LYS A 120 -19.97 6.38 -6.32
N TYR A 121 -19.63 5.76 -7.44
CA TYR A 121 -19.64 4.32 -7.62
C TYR A 121 -18.64 3.63 -6.68
N VAL A 122 -17.38 4.05 -6.73
CA VAL A 122 -16.31 3.51 -5.88
C VAL A 122 -16.63 3.77 -4.42
N ALA A 123 -17.01 4.99 -4.06
CA ALA A 123 -17.29 5.33 -2.67
C ALA A 123 -18.45 4.51 -2.07
N ALA A 124 -19.49 4.20 -2.85
CA ALA A 124 -20.56 3.31 -2.39
C ALA A 124 -20.05 1.90 -2.07
N ARG A 125 -19.13 1.36 -2.89
CA ARG A 125 -18.52 0.05 -2.68
C ARG A 125 -17.56 0.04 -1.50
N VAL A 126 -16.77 1.11 -1.33
CA VAL A 126 -15.89 1.30 -0.17
C VAL A 126 -16.71 1.33 1.12
N ARG A 127 -17.80 2.10 1.17
CA ARG A 127 -18.70 2.11 2.33
C ARG A 127 -19.26 0.72 2.62
N ARG A 128 -19.68 -0.03 1.59
CA ARG A 128 -20.16 -1.41 1.75
C ARG A 128 -19.06 -2.35 2.29
N ALA A 129 -17.83 -2.22 1.81
CA ALA A 129 -16.68 -2.98 2.29
C ALA A 129 -16.38 -2.65 3.76
N GLN A 130 -16.36 -1.37 4.13
CA GLN A 130 -16.17 -0.92 5.51
C GLN A 130 -17.27 -1.45 6.45
N ASP A 131 -18.53 -1.47 6.01
CA ASP A 131 -19.65 -2.03 6.77
C ASP A 131 -19.44 -3.53 7.05
N ILE A 132 -19.00 -4.30 6.06
CA ILE A 132 -18.75 -5.74 6.20
C ILE A 132 -17.50 -6.02 7.05
N LEU A 133 -16.42 -5.27 6.82
CA LEU A 133 -15.16 -5.39 7.54
C LEU A 133 -15.22 -4.81 8.95
N GLY A 134 -16.24 -4.00 9.27
CA GLY A 134 -16.46 -3.39 10.57
C GLY A 134 -15.38 -2.40 10.99
N GLN A 135 -14.66 -1.81 10.04
CA GLN A 135 -13.60 -0.82 10.27
C GLN A 135 -13.44 0.08 9.06
N ARG A 136 -12.84 1.26 9.27
CA ARG A 136 -12.40 2.12 8.17
C ARG A 136 -11.22 1.44 7.45
N ILE A 137 -11.21 1.51 6.12
CA ILE A 137 -10.13 0.96 5.29
C ILE A 137 -9.30 2.10 4.69
N ALA A 138 -8.10 1.79 4.21
CA ALA A 138 -7.34 2.72 3.38
C ALA A 138 -7.35 2.29 1.91
N LEU A 139 -7.38 3.25 0.99
CA LEU A 139 -7.28 2.99 -0.45
C LEU A 139 -5.92 3.41 -0.97
N GLU A 140 -5.36 2.64 -1.88
CA GLU A 140 -4.04 2.90 -2.46
C GLU A 140 -4.10 3.55 -3.84
N ASN A 141 -3.22 4.52 -4.08
CA ASN A 141 -2.96 5.03 -5.43
C ASN A 141 -2.21 3.99 -6.28
N ALA A 142 -2.92 3.41 -7.24
CA ALA A 142 -2.39 2.44 -8.17
C ALA A 142 -1.64 3.08 -9.35
N SER A 143 -0.60 2.40 -9.85
CA SER A 143 -0.06 2.69 -11.17
C SER A 143 -1.09 2.42 -12.28
N PHE A 144 -1.17 3.29 -13.30
CA PHE A 144 -2.03 3.10 -14.46
C PHE A 144 -1.33 3.51 -15.76
N TYR A 145 -1.52 2.73 -16.83
CA TYR A 145 -0.77 2.91 -18.09
C TYR A 145 -1.60 3.52 -19.22
N LEU A 146 -2.93 3.49 -19.08
CA LEU A 146 -3.85 4.06 -20.04
C LEU A 146 -4.73 5.07 -19.32
N ARG A 147 -4.95 6.23 -19.94
CA ARG A 147 -5.98 7.16 -19.47
C ARG A 147 -7.32 6.73 -20.06
N ALA A 148 -8.35 6.69 -19.23
CA ALA A 148 -9.70 6.50 -19.74
C ALA A 148 -10.05 7.66 -20.69
N PRO A 149 -10.72 7.38 -21.84
CA PRO A 149 -11.10 8.42 -22.80
C PRO A 149 -11.99 9.52 -22.20
N ILE A 150 -12.69 9.21 -21.12
CA ILE A 150 -13.57 10.11 -20.38
C ILE A 150 -12.89 10.39 -19.04
N THR A 151 -12.32 11.58 -18.91
CA THR A 151 -11.65 12.06 -17.69
C THR A 151 -12.12 13.49 -17.44
N GLU A 152 -12.75 13.73 -16.29
CA GLU A 152 -13.32 15.03 -15.90
C GLU A 152 -12.45 15.76 -14.86
N MET A 153 -11.58 15.03 -14.15
CA MET A 153 -10.72 15.56 -13.10
C MET A 153 -9.33 14.90 -13.11
N SER A 154 -8.38 15.47 -12.37
CA SER A 154 -7.05 14.87 -12.21
C SER A 154 -7.08 13.63 -11.30
N GLU A 155 -6.04 12.79 -11.35
CA GLU A 155 -5.86 11.65 -10.42
C GLU A 155 -5.93 12.11 -8.96
N ALA A 156 -5.23 13.20 -8.64
CA ALA A 156 -5.23 13.77 -7.30
C ALA A 156 -6.62 14.25 -6.86
N ASP A 157 -7.41 14.84 -7.77
CA ASP A 157 -8.78 15.27 -7.47
C ASP A 157 -9.70 14.06 -7.27
N PHE A 158 -9.55 13.03 -8.10
CA PHE A 158 -10.31 11.79 -8.01
C PHE A 158 -10.08 11.07 -6.68
N ILE A 159 -8.83 10.88 -6.28
CA ILE A 159 -8.48 10.26 -5.00
C ILE A 159 -9.10 11.06 -3.86
N ARG A 160 -8.92 12.38 -3.81
CA ARG A 160 -9.47 13.23 -2.73
C ARG A 160 -11.00 13.18 -2.69
N ALA A 161 -11.66 13.15 -3.84
CA ALA A 161 -13.10 13.03 -3.93
C ALA A 161 -13.59 11.68 -3.38
N VAL A 162 -12.93 10.57 -3.75
CA VAL A 162 -13.24 9.22 -3.23
C VAL A 162 -13.03 9.16 -1.72
N LEU A 163 -11.88 9.62 -1.21
CA LEU A 163 -11.58 9.63 0.23
C LEU A 163 -12.66 10.38 1.03
N THR A 164 -13.08 11.53 0.51
CA THR A 164 -14.10 12.38 1.16
C THR A 164 -15.48 11.74 1.10
N GLU A 165 -15.90 11.27 -0.07
CA GLU A 165 -17.24 10.70 -0.29
C GLU A 165 -17.41 9.34 0.44
N ALA A 166 -16.36 8.53 0.52
CA ALA A 166 -16.39 7.23 1.19
C ALA A 166 -16.09 7.28 2.69
N ASP A 167 -15.54 8.40 3.17
CA ASP A 167 -14.91 8.53 4.50
C ASP A 167 -13.93 7.38 4.81
N CYS A 168 -12.98 7.17 3.91
CA CYS A 168 -11.88 6.22 4.06
C CYS A 168 -10.52 6.93 4.23
N ASP A 169 -9.48 6.16 4.50
CA ASP A 169 -8.10 6.65 4.63
C ASP A 169 -7.31 6.38 3.34
N LEU A 170 -6.08 6.88 3.27
CA LEU A 170 -5.16 6.77 2.14
C LEU A 170 -3.96 5.90 2.51
N HIS A 171 -3.73 4.88 1.70
CA HIS A 171 -2.46 4.18 1.56
C HIS A 171 -1.70 4.89 0.42
N LEU A 172 -0.61 5.59 0.72
CA LEU A 172 0.15 6.34 -0.29
C LEU A 172 1.37 5.53 -0.74
N ASP A 173 1.27 4.88 -1.89
CA ASP A 173 2.44 4.26 -2.53
C ASP A 173 3.26 5.33 -3.24
N VAL A 174 4.48 5.56 -2.74
CA VAL A 174 5.40 6.59 -3.24
C VAL A 174 6.01 6.19 -4.59
N ASN A 175 6.22 4.90 -4.82
CA ASN A 175 6.72 4.38 -6.09
C ASN A 175 5.67 4.57 -7.19
N ASN A 176 4.39 4.29 -6.93
CA ASN A 176 3.29 4.51 -7.86
C ASN A 176 3.12 5.98 -8.22
N VAL A 177 3.32 6.92 -7.27
CA VAL A 177 3.37 8.35 -7.59
C VAL A 177 4.50 8.64 -8.58
N TYR A 178 5.70 8.10 -8.35
CA TYR A 178 6.83 8.30 -9.26
C TYR A 178 6.54 7.71 -10.64
N VAL A 179 6.11 6.45 -10.72
CA VAL A 179 5.77 5.75 -11.97
C VAL A 179 4.73 6.52 -12.76
N ASN A 180 3.61 6.90 -12.13
CA ASN A 180 2.56 7.66 -12.78
C ASN A 180 3.08 9.04 -13.23
N SER A 181 3.86 9.74 -12.41
CA SER A 181 4.40 11.06 -12.79
C SER A 181 5.25 11.02 -14.06
N MET A 182 6.06 9.97 -14.20
CA MET A 182 6.91 9.75 -15.37
C MET A 182 6.09 9.36 -16.61
N ASN A 183 5.12 8.46 -16.45
CA ASN A 183 4.27 7.99 -17.55
C ASN A 183 3.28 9.06 -18.03
N HIS A 184 2.84 9.96 -17.15
CA HIS A 184 1.75 10.92 -17.40
C HIS A 184 2.19 12.38 -17.48
N GLY A 185 3.46 12.67 -17.17
CA GLY A 185 4.07 13.98 -17.31
C GLY A 185 3.58 15.02 -16.30
N TYR A 186 3.44 14.64 -15.04
CA TYR A 186 3.11 15.56 -13.94
C TYR A 186 4.22 15.62 -12.88
N ASP A 187 4.19 16.60 -11.98
CA ASP A 187 5.15 16.72 -10.89
C ASP A 187 4.73 15.83 -9.70
N PRO A 188 5.54 14.83 -9.29
CA PRO A 188 5.17 13.92 -8.21
C PRO A 188 5.11 14.60 -6.83
N VAL A 189 5.88 15.67 -6.61
CA VAL A 189 5.89 16.41 -5.34
C VAL A 189 4.62 17.26 -5.21
N GLU A 190 4.15 17.85 -6.32
CA GLU A 190 2.85 18.54 -6.32
C GLU A 190 1.69 17.57 -6.09
N PHE A 191 1.75 16.36 -6.66
CA PHE A 191 0.77 15.31 -6.39
C PHE A 191 0.72 14.95 -4.89
N ILE A 192 1.88 14.69 -4.27
CA ILE A 192 1.98 14.40 -2.84
C ILE A 192 1.41 15.56 -2.03
N ARG A 193 1.81 16.80 -2.31
CA ARG A 193 1.31 17.98 -1.58
C ARG A 193 -0.21 18.14 -1.66
N ALA A 194 -0.83 17.69 -2.75
CA ALA A 194 -2.28 17.72 -2.89
C ALA A 194 -3.00 16.70 -1.99
N MET A 195 -2.32 15.63 -1.53
CA MET A 195 -2.94 14.61 -0.70
C MET A 195 -3.24 15.12 0.72
N PRO A 196 -4.37 14.70 1.33
CA PRO A 196 -4.75 15.15 2.67
C PRO A 196 -3.94 14.43 3.75
N THR A 197 -3.06 15.17 4.45
CA THR A 197 -2.17 14.64 5.51
C THR A 197 -2.91 13.81 6.56
N ASP A 198 -4.11 14.24 6.96
CA ASP A 198 -4.92 13.58 7.98
C ASP A 198 -5.50 12.23 7.53
N ARG A 199 -5.47 11.93 6.23
CA ARG A 199 -5.92 10.64 5.68
C ARG A 199 -4.76 9.71 5.34
N VAL A 200 -3.52 10.19 5.22
CA VAL A 200 -2.38 9.33 4.91
C VAL A 200 -2.03 8.51 6.16
N VAL A 201 -2.37 7.22 6.16
CA VAL A 201 -2.18 6.33 7.33
C VAL A 201 -1.11 5.28 7.11
N TYR A 202 -0.70 5.07 5.86
CA TYR A 202 0.20 4.01 5.46
C TYR A 202 0.91 4.36 4.15
N MET A 203 2.13 3.85 3.96
CA MET A 203 2.91 4.09 2.74
C MET A 203 3.63 2.82 2.28
N HIS A 204 3.76 2.71 0.97
CA HIS A 204 4.62 1.72 0.32
C HIS A 204 5.81 2.38 -0.38
N MET A 205 6.88 1.60 -0.44
CA MET A 205 8.12 1.87 -1.16
C MET A 205 8.50 0.62 -1.92
N ALA A 206 8.77 0.77 -3.22
CA ALA A 206 9.19 -0.33 -4.07
C ALA A 206 10.11 0.17 -5.19
N GLY A 207 10.72 -0.77 -5.92
CA GLY A 207 11.40 -0.49 -7.17
C GLY A 207 10.59 -0.98 -8.38
N HIS A 208 10.89 -0.42 -9.53
CA HIS A 208 10.14 -0.61 -10.78
C HIS A 208 11.04 -1.01 -11.95
N HIS A 209 10.43 -1.33 -13.09
CA HIS A 209 11.13 -1.70 -14.32
C HIS A 209 11.01 -0.60 -15.39
N ASN A 210 12.12 -0.24 -16.02
CA ASN A 210 12.11 0.67 -17.18
C ASN A 210 11.99 -0.16 -18.47
N GLU A 211 10.78 -0.23 -19.05
CA GLU A 211 10.52 -0.93 -20.31
C GLU A 211 11.07 -0.13 -21.50
N ALA A 212 10.95 1.20 -21.45
CA ALA A 212 11.50 2.14 -22.42
C ALA A 212 11.82 3.48 -21.76
N ASP A 213 12.51 4.39 -22.46
CA ASP A 213 12.92 5.71 -21.93
C ASP A 213 11.78 6.52 -21.27
N ASN A 214 10.52 6.32 -21.72
CA ASN A 214 9.34 7.01 -21.22
C ASN A 214 8.23 6.05 -20.74
N ILE A 215 8.53 4.77 -20.50
CA ILE A 215 7.55 3.79 -20.00
C ILE A 215 8.16 3.05 -18.84
N ILE A 216 7.65 3.35 -17.65
CA ILE A 216 7.99 2.65 -16.42
C ILE A 216 6.85 1.70 -16.08
N ILE A 217 7.18 0.44 -15.82
CA ILE A 217 6.26 -0.59 -15.39
C ILE A 217 6.51 -0.87 -13.91
N ASP A 218 5.44 -0.76 -13.16
CA ASP A 218 5.45 -1.07 -11.76
C ASP A 218 5.48 -2.59 -11.53
N THR A 219 6.67 -3.10 -11.23
CA THR A 219 6.91 -4.55 -11.11
C THR A 219 7.19 -4.99 -9.70
N HIS A 220 7.48 -4.06 -8.78
CA HIS A 220 7.89 -4.37 -7.40
C HIS A 220 8.96 -5.47 -7.32
N GLY A 221 9.85 -5.50 -8.32
CA GLY A 221 10.79 -6.59 -8.58
C GLY A 221 12.24 -6.17 -8.65
N ALA A 222 12.51 -4.89 -8.40
CA ALA A 222 13.81 -4.25 -8.51
C ALA A 222 14.09 -3.37 -7.29
N ASP A 223 15.35 -2.97 -7.13
CA ASP A 223 15.78 -2.09 -6.04
C ASP A 223 15.21 -0.68 -6.21
N VAL A 224 14.91 -0.05 -5.09
CA VAL A 224 14.40 1.32 -5.03
C VAL A 224 15.51 2.28 -5.48
N ILE A 225 15.19 3.14 -6.45
CA ILE A 225 16.14 4.10 -7.03
C ILE A 225 16.17 5.43 -6.28
N ASP A 226 17.28 6.17 -6.41
CA ASP A 226 17.50 7.47 -5.73
C ASP A 226 16.37 8.50 -5.89
N PRO A 227 15.73 8.65 -7.07
CA PRO A 227 14.57 9.54 -7.21
C PRO A 227 13.39 9.17 -6.31
N VAL A 228 13.11 7.87 -6.13
CA VAL A 228 12.01 7.40 -5.27
C VAL A 228 12.37 7.57 -3.80
N TRP A 229 13.63 7.34 -3.41
CA TRP A 229 14.13 7.67 -2.07
C TRP A 229 14.01 9.17 -1.75
N SER A 230 14.35 10.02 -2.72
CA SER A 230 14.23 11.48 -2.59
C SER A 230 12.76 11.92 -2.52
N LEU A 231 11.86 11.18 -3.17
CA LEU A 231 10.43 11.43 -3.10
C LEU A 231 9.89 11.07 -1.72
N LEU A 232 10.28 9.93 -1.14
CA LEU A 232 9.91 9.54 0.22
C LEU A 232 10.34 10.58 1.27
N ASP A 233 11.56 11.08 1.18
CA ASP A 233 12.06 12.13 2.09
C ASP A 233 11.18 13.39 2.03
N GLN A 234 10.75 13.79 0.83
CA GLN A 234 9.82 14.90 0.64
C GLN A 234 8.41 14.58 1.16
N THR A 235 7.92 13.35 0.95
CA THR A 235 6.63 12.90 1.49
C THR A 235 6.59 13.03 3.01
N TYR A 236 7.64 12.59 3.71
CA TYR A 236 7.72 12.76 5.17
C TYR A 236 7.85 14.21 5.60
N ASN A 237 8.54 15.06 4.83
CA ASN A 237 8.60 16.49 5.12
C ASN A 237 7.20 17.16 5.01
N ILE A 238 6.34 16.68 4.11
CA ILE A 238 5.01 17.25 3.86
C ILE A 238 3.95 16.68 4.82
N HIS A 239 3.90 15.35 4.97
CA HIS A 239 2.83 14.67 5.71
C HIS A 239 3.26 14.16 7.10
N GLY A 240 4.54 14.24 7.43
CA GLY A 240 5.11 13.59 8.61
C GLY A 240 5.35 12.11 8.39
N VAL A 241 5.91 11.45 9.41
CA VAL A 241 6.22 10.02 9.38
C VAL A 241 4.99 9.21 9.73
N VAL A 242 4.65 8.27 8.84
CA VAL A 242 3.64 7.22 9.03
C VAL A 242 4.30 5.85 8.78
N PRO A 243 3.65 4.73 9.13
CA PRO A 243 4.20 3.41 8.88
C PRO A 243 4.47 3.23 7.38
N THR A 244 5.67 2.78 7.04
CA THR A 244 6.13 2.64 5.65
C THR A 244 6.73 1.27 5.45
N LEU A 245 6.25 0.56 4.43
CA LEU A 245 6.66 -0.79 4.11
C LEU A 245 7.49 -0.81 2.83
N LEU A 246 8.57 -1.60 2.85
CA LEU A 246 9.23 -2.02 1.63
C LEU A 246 8.43 -3.16 1.00
N GLU A 247 7.88 -2.90 -0.19
CA GLU A 247 7.21 -3.90 -1.01
C GLU A 247 8.17 -4.52 -2.02
N ARG A 248 8.18 -5.86 -2.05
CA ARG A 248 8.93 -6.67 -3.01
C ARG A 248 8.14 -7.93 -3.35
N ASP A 249 7.54 -7.94 -4.53
CA ASP A 249 6.66 -9.04 -4.99
C ASP A 249 7.35 -10.01 -5.92
N PHE A 250 8.31 -9.53 -6.69
CA PHE A 250 9.04 -10.34 -7.65
C PHE A 250 10.54 -10.31 -7.36
N ASN A 251 11.25 -11.32 -7.84
CA ASN A 251 12.71 -11.45 -7.68
C ASN A 251 13.18 -11.23 -6.23
N ILE A 252 12.44 -11.77 -5.26
CA ILE A 252 12.66 -11.54 -3.82
C ILE A 252 14.10 -11.99 -3.46
N PRO A 253 15.00 -11.06 -3.10
CA PRO A 253 16.36 -11.39 -2.75
C PRO A 253 16.44 -11.97 -1.33
N PRO A 254 17.59 -12.51 -0.91
CA PRO A 254 17.80 -12.93 0.47
C PRO A 254 17.45 -11.84 1.48
N LEU A 255 16.94 -12.23 2.66
CA LEU A 255 16.50 -11.29 3.69
C LEU A 255 17.55 -10.22 4.02
N ASP A 256 18.82 -10.61 4.17
CA ASP A 256 19.92 -9.68 4.51
C ASP A 256 20.15 -8.60 3.43
N GLU A 257 19.77 -8.85 2.18
CA GLU A 257 19.84 -7.86 1.10
C GLU A 257 18.67 -6.88 1.17
N LEU A 258 17.44 -7.39 1.39
CA LEU A 258 16.24 -6.56 1.62
C LEU A 258 16.41 -5.62 2.82
N MET A 259 17.10 -6.10 3.87
CA MET A 259 17.28 -5.31 5.08
C MET A 259 18.00 -3.98 4.84
N ARG A 260 18.81 -3.86 3.77
CA ARG A 260 19.46 -2.58 3.45
C ARG A 260 18.46 -1.49 3.11
N GLU A 261 17.42 -1.83 2.36
CA GLU A 261 16.36 -0.88 1.97
C GLU A 261 15.40 -0.61 3.13
N VAL A 262 15.05 -1.65 3.91
CA VAL A 262 14.26 -1.51 5.14
C VAL A 262 14.96 -0.57 6.13
N GLU A 263 16.25 -0.77 6.39
CA GLU A 263 17.03 0.11 7.26
C GLU A 263 17.14 1.53 6.69
N HIS A 264 17.19 1.68 5.36
CA HIS A 264 17.19 3.00 4.70
C HIS A 264 15.90 3.78 4.99
N ILE A 265 14.73 3.14 4.90
CA ILE A 265 13.45 3.77 5.29
C ILE A 265 13.53 4.29 6.74
N GLY A 266 14.00 3.45 7.66
CA GLY A 266 14.15 3.82 9.08
C GLY A 266 15.12 4.99 9.32
N LEU A 267 16.19 5.09 8.53
CA LEU A 267 17.13 6.21 8.57
C LEU A 267 16.47 7.53 8.13
N ILE A 268 15.67 7.51 7.06
CA ILE A 268 14.95 8.70 6.57
C ILE A 268 13.90 9.12 7.62
N GLN A 269 13.08 8.19 8.11
CA GLN A 269 12.07 8.47 9.14
C GLN A 269 12.69 9.12 10.39
N SER A 270 13.85 8.64 10.83
CA SER A 270 14.55 9.19 12.00
C SER A 270 14.95 10.66 11.84
N ARG A 271 15.24 11.13 10.61
CA ARG A 271 15.56 12.54 10.34
C ARG A 271 14.35 13.44 10.58
N HIS A 272 13.17 13.01 10.13
CA HIS A 272 11.91 13.78 10.22
C HIS A 272 11.29 13.76 11.62
N ILE A 273 11.38 12.64 12.34
CA ILE A 273 10.93 12.55 13.74
C ILE A 273 11.74 13.50 14.63
N ASN A 274 13.07 13.51 14.47
CA ASN A 274 13.95 14.36 15.28
C ASN A 274 13.76 15.85 14.96
N ALA A 275 13.55 16.21 13.69
CA ALA A 275 13.29 17.59 13.29
C ALA A 275 11.98 18.14 13.90
N SER A 276 10.93 17.30 13.95
CA SER A 276 9.63 17.66 14.53
C SER A 276 9.72 17.94 16.04
N HIS A 277 10.57 17.21 16.76
CA HIS A 277 10.80 17.42 18.19
C HIS A 277 11.60 18.69 18.51
N VAL A 278 12.51 19.11 17.64
CA VAL A 278 13.27 20.35 17.83
C VAL A 278 12.38 21.57 17.59
N CYS A 279 11.54 21.56 16.55
CA CYS A 279 10.60 22.66 16.28
C CYS A 279 9.51 22.80 17.36
N ALA A 280 9.05 21.71 17.98
CA ALA A 280 8.05 21.77 19.05
C ALA A 280 8.61 22.24 20.40
N ALA A 281 9.94 22.30 20.57
CA ALA A 281 10.62 22.71 21.79
C ALA A 281 11.23 24.12 21.73
N SER A 282 10.95 24.87 20.66
CA SER A 282 11.37 26.27 20.44
C SER A 282 10.16 27.20 20.36
#